data_AF-A0A8J7EFM3-F1
#
_entry.id   AF-A0A8J7EFM3-F1
#
_cell.length_a   1.000
_cell.length_b   1.000
_cell.length_c   1.000
_cell.angle_alpha   90.00
_cell.angle_beta   90.00
_cell.angle_gamma   90.00
#
_symmetry.space_group_name_H-M   'P 1'
#
loop_
_entity.id
_entity.type
_entity.pdbx_description
1 polymer ?
#
loop_
_entity_poly.entity_id
_entity_poly.type
_entity_poly.pdbx_seq_one_letter_code
_entity_poly.pdbx_strand_id
1 'polypeptide(L)'
;MPAKGEINITVKFSGIPIATAAPGGNTRIEVYCDGYTVLANIKTKTFKRFIEMAMEYDYWEGVVSGKLHHIQGHQLILSHAGLHCRERKPGG
;
A
#
# COMPACT_ATOMS: atom_id res chain seq x y z
N MET A 1 -11.03 -11.16 -31.27
CA MET A 1 -11.17 -10.27 -30.08
C MET A 1 -9.79 -9.95 -29.56
N PRO A 2 -9.46 -8.69 -29.22
CA PRO A 2 -8.16 -8.38 -28.61
C PRO A 2 -8.07 -9.01 -27.21
N ALA A 3 -6.85 -9.37 -26.80
CA ALA A 3 -6.61 -9.92 -25.47
C ALA A 3 -6.90 -8.86 -24.39
N LYS A 4 -7.60 -9.26 -23.32
CA LYS A 4 -7.83 -8.43 -22.13
C LYS A 4 -6.81 -8.81 -21.06
N GLY A 5 -6.15 -7.82 -20.48
CA GLY A 5 -5.15 -8.00 -19.41
C GLY A 5 -5.42 -7.12 -18.20
N GLU A 6 -4.72 -7.39 -17.11
CA GLU A 6 -4.73 -6.59 -15.88
C GLU A 6 -3.29 -6.37 -15.41
N ILE A 7 -3.02 -5.20 -14.82
CA ILE A 7 -1.72 -4.87 -14.24
C ILE A 7 -1.85 -4.94 -12.72
N ASN A 8 -1.05 -5.78 -12.08
CA ASN A 8 -0.93 -5.85 -10.63
C ASN A 8 0.38 -5.20 -10.19
N ILE A 9 0.30 -4.30 -9.22
CA ILE A 9 1.46 -3.58 -8.69
C ILE A 9 1.68 -4.02 -7.25
N THR A 10 2.93 -4.26 -6.88
CA THR A 10 3.37 -4.45 -5.50
C THR A 10 4.48 -3.45 -5.23
N VAL A 11 4.32 -2.64 -4.20
CA VAL A 11 5.29 -1.62 -3.77
C VAL A 11 5.74 -1.93 -2.36
N LYS A 12 7.06 -1.97 -2.19
CA LYS A 12 7.71 -2.07 -0.88
C LYS A 12 8.14 -0.68 -0.45
N PHE A 13 7.94 -0.35 0.82
CA PHE A 13 8.28 0.97 1.36
C PHE A 13 8.76 0.87 2.80
N SER A 14 9.45 1.92 3.25
CA SER A 14 9.87 2.12 4.63
C SER A 14 9.08 3.26 5.26
N GLY A 15 8.72 3.11 6.54
CA GLY A 15 7.99 4.13 7.29
C GLY A 15 6.48 4.02 7.16
N ILE A 16 5.77 4.80 7.98
CA ILE A 16 4.31 4.79 8.06
C ILE A 16 3.74 5.65 6.93
N PRO A 17 2.81 5.14 6.10
CA PRO A 17 2.22 5.93 5.03
C PRO A 17 1.30 7.01 5.59
N ILE A 18 1.09 8.07 4.81
CA ILE A 18 0.08 9.09 5.16
C ILE A 18 -1.29 8.41 5.08
N ALA A 19 -2.12 8.59 6.10
CA ALA A 19 -3.41 7.95 6.22
C ALA A 19 -4.51 8.97 6.48
N THR A 20 -5.57 8.91 5.68
CA THR A 20 -6.78 9.72 5.86
C THR A 20 -8.02 8.82 5.94
N ALA A 21 -9.00 9.22 6.74
CA ALA A 21 -10.26 8.48 6.83
C ALA A 21 -10.99 8.52 5.49
N ALA A 22 -11.51 7.38 5.05
CA ALA A 22 -12.29 7.25 3.83
C ALA A 22 -13.65 6.58 4.11
N PRO A 23 -14.67 6.80 3.25
CA PRO A 23 -15.97 6.19 3.45
C PRO A 23 -15.95 4.66 3.48
N GLY A 24 -16.95 4.08 4.13
CA GLY A 24 -17.18 2.62 4.10
C GLY A 24 -16.19 1.80 4.95
N GLY A 25 -15.67 2.36 6.04
CA GLY A 25 -14.73 1.66 6.92
C GLY A 25 -13.35 1.44 6.29
N ASN A 26 -12.97 2.34 5.39
CA ASN A 26 -11.68 2.34 4.73
C ASN A 26 -10.80 3.51 5.21
N THR A 27 -9.51 3.33 4.99
CA THR A 27 -8.47 4.33 5.18
C THR A 27 -7.77 4.48 3.83
N ARG A 28 -7.72 5.71 3.33
CA ARG A 28 -6.92 6.04 2.15
C ARG A 28 -5.49 6.22 2.61
N ILE A 29 -4.57 5.46 2.01
CA ILE A 29 -3.15 5.57 2.26
C ILE A 29 -2.43 6.20 1.08
N GLU A 30 -1.35 6.91 1.37
CA GLU A 30 -0.45 7.49 0.39
C GLU A 30 1.00 7.06 0.68
N VAL A 31 1.65 6.48 -0.33
CA VAL A 31 3.04 6.01 -0.27
C VAL A 31 3.82 6.70 -1.38
N TYR A 32 4.93 7.35 -1.03
CA TYR A 32 5.85 7.91 -2.01
C TYR A 32 6.91 6.87 -2.39
N CYS A 33 7.03 6.58 -3.69
CA CYS A 33 7.97 5.59 -4.22
C CYS A 33 8.47 6.03 -5.60
N ASP A 34 9.78 6.20 -5.75
CA ASP A 34 10.45 6.47 -7.03
C ASP A 34 9.79 7.57 -7.89
N GLY A 35 9.45 8.70 -7.26
CA GLY A 35 8.81 9.83 -7.96
C GLY A 35 7.33 9.64 -8.28
N TYR A 36 6.72 8.54 -7.81
CA TYR A 36 5.29 8.29 -7.85
C TYR A 36 4.66 8.37 -6.46
N THR A 37 3.39 8.76 -6.42
CA THR A 37 2.54 8.63 -5.24
C THR A 37 1.56 7.48 -5.47
N VAL A 38 1.70 6.41 -4.71
CA VAL A 38 0.78 5.29 -4.72
C VAL A 38 -0.38 5.60 -3.79
N LEU A 39 -1.60 5.55 -4.32
CA LEU A 39 -2.83 5.81 -3.60
C LEU A 39 -3.67 4.54 -3.54
N ALA A 40 -4.07 4.15 -2.34
CA ALA A 40 -4.86 2.94 -2.13
C ALA A 40 -5.90 3.13 -1.03
N ASN A 41 -7.11 2.61 -1.26
CA ASN A 41 -8.11 2.46 -0.22
C ASN A 41 -7.94 1.08 0.43
N ILE A 42 -7.59 1.07 1.71
CA ILE A 42 -7.37 -0.13 2.50
C ILE A 42 -8.44 -0.21 3.59
N LYS A 43 -8.91 -1.41 3.94
CA LYS A 43 -9.82 -1.57 5.09
C LYS A 43 -9.16 -0.98 6.34
N THR A 44 -9.86 -0.15 7.09
CA THR A 44 -9.29 0.51 8.29
C THR A 44 -8.74 -0.49 9.30
N LYS A 45 -9.38 -1.66 9.44
CA LYS A 45 -8.86 -2.75 10.30
C LYS A 45 -7.50 -3.28 9.83
N THR A 46 -7.28 -3.37 8.52
CA THR A 46 -6.00 -3.81 7.94
C THR A 46 -4.92 -2.76 8.18
N PHE A 47 -5.27 -1.47 8.04
CA PHE A 47 -4.36 -0.38 8.35
C PHE A 47 -3.95 -0.37 9.83
N LYS A 48 -4.91 -0.50 10.77
CA LYS A 48 -4.59 -0.61 12.20
C LYS A 48 -3.64 -1.76 12.51
N ARG A 49 -3.92 -2.95 11.96
CA ARG A 49 -3.06 -4.12 12.13
C ARG A 49 -1.64 -3.91 11.58
N PHE A 50 -1.51 -3.16 10.48
CA PHE A 50 -0.21 -2.77 9.94
C PHE A 50 0.57 -1.89 10.93
N ILE A 51 -0.08 -0.89 11.54
CA ILE A 51 0.55 -0.02 12.55
C ILE A 51 0.98 -0.82 13.78
N GLU A 52 0.12 -1.71 14.28
CA GLU A 52 0.43 -2.59 15.42
C GLU A 52 1.71 -3.39 15.17
N MET A 53 1.81 -4.09 14.03
CA MET A 53 3.01 -4.83 13.66
C MET A 53 4.25 -3.92 13.47
N ALA A 54 4.07 -2.75 12.87
CA ALA A 54 5.15 -1.79 12.66
C ALA A 54 5.71 -1.21 13.97
N MET A 55 4.94 -1.24 15.06
CA MET A 55 5.37 -0.85 16.41
C MET A 55 6.03 -2.01 17.16
N GLU A 56 5.68 -3.26 16.83
CA GLU A 56 6.25 -4.46 17.47
C GLU A 56 7.61 -4.86 16.88
N TYR A 57 7.84 -4.62 15.58
CA TYR A 57 9.07 -5.02 14.92
C TYR A 57 10.14 -3.94 14.99
N ASP A 58 11.34 -4.31 15.44
CA ASP A 58 12.52 -3.43 15.44
C ASP A 58 12.92 -3.00 14.01
N TYR A 59 12.78 -3.92 13.05
CA TYR A 59 13.07 -3.70 11.64
C TYR A 59 11.97 -4.32 10.79
N TRP A 60 11.41 -3.55 9.85
CA TRP A 60 10.33 -4.03 8.99
C TRP A 60 10.32 -3.38 7.59
N GLU A 61 9.56 -3.97 6.68
CA GLU A 61 9.15 -3.39 5.40
C GLU A 61 7.63 -3.36 5.28
N GLY A 62 7.10 -2.25 4.79
CA GLY A 62 5.71 -2.15 4.40
C GLY A 62 5.53 -2.62 2.96
N VAL A 63 4.44 -3.32 2.70
CA VAL A 63 4.09 -3.80 1.36
C VAL A 63 2.65 -3.42 1.06
N VAL A 64 2.46 -2.62 0.02
CA VAL A 64 1.14 -2.34 -0.56
C VAL A 64 1.04 -3.01 -1.92
N SER A 65 -0.05 -3.74 -2.16
CA SER A 65 -0.26 -4.44 -3.42
C SER A 65 -1.70 -4.27 -3.90
N GLY A 66 -1.91 -4.16 -5.20
CA GLY A 66 -3.26 -4.06 -5.76
C GLY A 66 -3.28 -4.01 -7.28
N LYS A 67 -4.50 -3.99 -7.84
CA LYS A 67 -4.70 -3.83 -9.29
C LYS A 67 -4.57 -2.36 -9.66
N LEU A 68 -3.74 -2.03 -10.63
CA LEU A 68 -3.66 -0.67 -11.16
C LEU A 68 -5.01 -0.31 -11.80
N HIS A 69 -5.70 0.66 -11.20
CA HIS A 69 -6.99 1.14 -11.67
C HIS A 69 -6.84 2.34 -12.59
N HIS A 70 -5.99 3.30 -12.20
CA HIS A 70 -5.78 4.52 -12.96
C HIS A 70 -4.37 5.09 -12.70
N ILE A 71 -3.82 5.76 -13.71
CA ILE A 71 -2.61 6.57 -13.59
C ILE A 71 -3.00 8.02 -13.88
N GLN A 72 -2.71 8.92 -12.94
CA GLN A 72 -2.97 10.35 -13.10
C GLN A 72 -1.70 11.14 -12.82
N GLY A 73 -0.97 11.50 -13.88
CA GLY A 73 0.36 12.10 -13.75
C GLY A 73 1.30 11.16 -12.99
N HIS A 74 1.78 11.61 -11.83
CA HIS A 74 2.65 10.83 -10.94
C HIS A 74 1.89 9.97 -9.92
N GLN A 75 0.56 9.89 -10.00
CA GLN A 75 -0.25 9.11 -9.06
C GLN A 75 -0.61 7.74 -9.64
N LEU A 76 -0.30 6.68 -8.87
CA LEU A 76 -0.69 5.31 -9.16
C LEU A 76 -1.87 4.94 -8.25
N ILE A 77 -3.07 4.85 -8.82
CA ILE A 77 -4.29 4.56 -8.06
C ILE A 77 -4.56 3.06 -8.13
N LEU A 78 -4.50 2.41 -6.96
CA LEU A 78 -4.74 0.97 -6.83
C LEU A 78 -6.17 0.67 -6.39
N SER A 79 -6.78 -0.32 -7.03
CA SER A 79 -8.02 -0.96 -6.59
C SER A 79 -7.72 -2.34 -5.99
N HIS A 80 -8.65 -2.86 -5.19
CA HIS A 80 -8.50 -4.16 -4.53
C HIS A 80 -7.20 -4.26 -3.73
N ALA A 81 -6.81 -3.16 -3.09
CA ALA A 81 -5.50 -3.04 -2.48
C ALA A 81 -5.44 -3.73 -1.11
N GLY A 82 -4.29 -4.32 -0.82
CA GLY A 82 -3.90 -4.90 0.45
C GLY A 82 -2.68 -4.18 1.02
N LEU A 83 -2.51 -4.29 2.35
CA LEU A 83 -1.39 -3.70 3.08
C LEU A 83 -0.86 -4.70 4.09
N HIS A 84 0.45 -4.89 4.09
CA HIS A 84 1.16 -5.83 4.95
C HIS A 84 2.38 -5.17 5.57
N CYS A 85 2.65 -5.50 6.84
CA CYS A 85 3.91 -5.23 7.48
C CYS A 85 4.68 -6.54 7.53
N ARG A 86 5.96 -6.53 7.18
CA ARG A 86 6.82 -7.72 7.20
C ARG A 86 8.08 -7.42 8.00
N GLU A 87 8.32 -8.19 9.04
CA GLU A 87 9.56 -8.13 9.81
C GLU A 87 10.77 -8.42 8.90
N ARG A 88 11.82 -7.61 9.05
CA ARG A 88 13.11 -7.81 8.40
C ARG A 88 14.13 -8.23 9.44
N LYS A 89 14.88 -9.28 9.13
CA LYS A 89 16.05 -9.64 9.94
C LYS A 89 17.20 -8.70 9.59
N PRO A 90 18.05 -8.30 10.55
CA PRO A 90 19.26 -7.55 10.24
C PRO A 90 20.14 -8.37 9.28
N GLY A 91 20.47 -7.81 8.11
CA GLY A 91 21.43 -8.39 7.16
C GLY A 91 20.88 -9.05 5.89
N GLY A 92 19.61 -8.80 5.52
CA GLY A 92 19.02 -9.23 4.25
C GLY A 92 19.04 -8.16 3.16
#